data_AF-A0A0K8V3I1-F1
#
_entry.id   AF-A0A0K8V3I1-F1
#
_cell.length_a   1.000
_cell.length_b   1.000
_cell.length_c   1.000
_cell.angle_alpha   90.00
_cell.angle_beta   90.00
_cell.angle_gamma   90.00
#
_symmetry.space_group_name_H-M   'P 1'
#
loop_
_entity.id
_entity.type
_entity.pdbx_description
1 polymer ?
#
loop_
_entity_poly.entity_id
_entity_poly.type
_entity_poly.pdbx_seq_one_letter_code
_entity_poly.pdbx_strand_id
1 'polypeptide(L)'
;MERFADLFGRFLQEVGPSIDWDKIQKLPANAVMDYSKLNTPKNEQIRTMLDKLVVVKLNGGLGTSMGCHGPKSVIPVRSDLTFLDLTVQQIEHLNKTYDANVPLVLMNSFNTDEDTQKIIRKYTGFRVQIHTFNQSCFPRISRESFLPVAKDFDVEKDIDAYVFRFFFCFFEGMSLVNLFFFFLISALQLVSTWSR
;
A
#
# COMPACT_ATOMS: atom_id res chain seq x y z
N MET A 1 -17.94 -1.45 -9.32
CA MET A 1 -19.13 -0.71 -8.85
C MET A 1 -19.85 -1.40 -7.71
N GLU A 2 -20.04 -2.72 -7.74
CA GLU A 2 -20.66 -3.51 -6.65
C GLU A 2 -20.07 -3.18 -5.26
N ARG A 3 -18.74 -3.25 -5.11
CA ARG A 3 -18.06 -2.89 -3.83
C ARG A 3 -18.29 -1.46 -3.35
N PHE A 4 -18.48 -0.52 -4.27
CA PHE A 4 -18.79 0.86 -3.91
C PHE A 4 -20.21 0.95 -3.35
N ALA A 5 -21.16 0.25 -3.99
CA ALA A 5 -22.53 0.14 -3.51
C ALA A 5 -22.60 -0.53 -2.13
N ASP A 6 -21.82 -1.57 -1.88
CA ASP A 6 -21.73 -2.23 -0.56
C ASP A 6 -21.22 -1.28 0.53
N LEU A 7 -20.15 -0.53 0.23
CA LEU A 7 -19.57 0.43 1.16
C LEU A 7 -20.55 1.58 1.44
N PHE A 8 -21.21 2.09 0.41
CA PHE A 8 -22.20 3.15 0.54
C PHE A 8 -23.45 2.65 1.29
N GLY A 9 -23.88 1.42 1.02
CA GLY A 9 -24.97 0.77 1.74
C GLY A 9 -24.68 0.65 3.24
N ARG A 10 -23.46 0.23 3.61
CA ARG A 10 -23.00 0.23 5.01
C ARG A 10 -23.01 1.62 5.61
N PHE A 11 -22.51 2.62 4.89
CA PHE A 11 -22.53 4.02 5.35
C PHE A 11 -23.96 4.52 5.65
N LEU A 12 -24.95 4.13 4.85
CA LEU A 12 -26.36 4.48 5.09
C LEU A 12 -26.99 3.70 6.26
N GLN A 13 -26.52 2.48 6.51
CA GLN A 13 -27.03 1.60 7.57
C GLN A 13 -26.37 1.84 8.93
N GLU A 14 -25.17 2.40 8.96
CA GLU A 14 -24.45 2.72 10.20
C GLU A 14 -25.15 3.87 10.94
N VAL A 15 -25.82 3.53 12.04
CA VAL A 15 -26.47 4.50 12.94
C VAL A 15 -25.82 4.41 14.32
N GLY A 16 -25.28 5.52 14.82
CA GLY A 16 -24.76 5.64 16.19
C GLY A 16 -23.24 5.78 16.30
N PRO A 17 -22.71 5.87 17.54
CA PRO A 17 -21.28 6.01 17.79
C PRO A 17 -20.54 4.74 17.36
N SER A 18 -19.44 4.90 16.62
CA SER A 18 -18.65 3.80 16.06
C SER A 18 -17.98 2.91 17.11
N ILE A 19 -17.91 3.37 18.37
CA ILE A 19 -17.18 2.74 19.46
C ILE A 19 -17.97 2.87 20.75
N ASP A 20 -18.17 1.74 21.43
CA ASP A 20 -18.69 1.67 22.79
C ASP A 20 -17.51 1.76 23.77
N TRP A 21 -17.34 2.92 24.42
CA TRP A 21 -16.20 3.22 25.29
C TRP A 21 -16.11 2.26 26.49
N ASP A 22 -17.24 1.78 27.00
CA ASP A 22 -17.29 0.88 28.15
C ASP A 22 -16.76 -0.52 27.81
N LYS A 23 -16.73 -0.88 26.52
CA LYS A 23 -16.18 -2.14 26.01
C LYS A 23 -14.69 -2.06 25.69
N ILE A 24 -14.05 -0.89 25.78
CA ILE A 24 -12.62 -0.75 25.52
C ILE A 24 -11.84 -1.34 26.70
N GLN A 25 -11.05 -2.37 26.41
CA GLN A 25 -10.21 -3.04 27.38
C GLN A 25 -8.73 -2.81 27.08
N LYS A 26 -7.90 -2.85 28.12
CA LYS A 26 -6.44 -2.83 27.95
C LYS A 26 -6.04 -4.06 27.15
N LEU A 27 -5.12 -3.87 26.21
CA LEU A 27 -4.52 -4.99 25.49
C LEU A 27 -3.87 -5.95 26.51
N PRO A 28 -3.96 -7.27 26.29
CA PRO A 28 -3.29 -8.23 27.15
C PRO A 28 -1.77 -7.98 27.09
N ALA A 29 -1.07 -8.26 28.18
CA ALA A 29 0.34 -7.88 28.36
C ALA A 29 1.29 -8.46 27.30
N ASN A 30 0.86 -9.48 26.55
CA ASN A 30 1.61 -10.14 25.49
C ASN A 30 1.14 -9.78 24.07
N ALA A 31 0.13 -8.91 23.89
CA ALA A 31 -0.34 -8.49 22.57
C ALA A 31 0.70 -7.66 21.81
N VAL A 32 1.49 -6.87 22.54
CA VAL A 32 2.57 -6.05 21.99
C VAL A 32 3.88 -6.55 22.56
N MET A 33 4.77 -7.02 21.68
CA MET A 33 6.09 -7.52 22.07
C MET A 33 7.14 -6.44 21.84
N ASP A 34 8.01 -6.24 22.82
CA ASP A 34 9.16 -5.34 22.67
C ASP A 34 10.11 -5.87 21.60
N TYR A 35 10.57 -4.98 20.73
CA TYR A 35 11.50 -5.32 19.64
C TYR A 35 12.78 -6.01 20.15
N SER A 36 13.28 -5.60 21.32
CA SER A 36 14.48 -6.18 21.95
C SER A 36 14.33 -7.65 22.35
N LYS A 37 13.10 -8.16 22.45
CA LYS A 37 12.81 -9.57 22.77
C LYS A 37 12.74 -10.46 21.52
N LEU A 38 12.80 -9.88 20.33
CA LEU A 38 12.78 -10.64 19.07
C LEU A 38 14.13 -11.32 18.85
N ASN A 39 14.10 -12.59 18.45
CA ASN A 39 15.31 -13.34 18.16
C ASN A 39 15.89 -12.90 16.81
N THR A 40 17.19 -12.64 16.77
CA THR A 40 17.91 -12.38 15.52
C THR A 40 18.07 -13.69 14.74
N PRO A 41 17.61 -13.77 13.48
CA PRO A 41 17.77 -14.96 12.66
C PRO A 41 19.24 -15.22 12.33
N LYS A 42 19.61 -16.50 12.18
CA LYS A 42 20.95 -16.88 11.70
C LYS A 42 21.06 -16.58 10.20
N ASN A 43 22.27 -16.23 9.73
CA ASN A 43 22.52 -15.91 8.32
C ASN A 43 22.01 -16.97 7.34
N GLU A 44 22.12 -18.25 7.68
CA GLU A 44 21.65 -19.38 6.89
C GLU A 44 20.13 -19.37 6.66
N GLN A 45 19.36 -18.86 7.63
CA GLN A 45 17.90 -18.79 7.58
C GLN A 45 17.40 -17.52 6.90
N ILE A 46 18.20 -16.45 6.88
CA ILE A 46 17.80 -15.15 6.33
C ILE A 46 17.38 -15.29 4.88
N ARG A 47 18.16 -15.99 4.05
CA ARG A 47 17.83 -16.21 2.63
C ARG A 47 16.44 -16.86 2.47
N THR A 48 16.19 -17.96 3.17
CA THR A 48 14.91 -18.68 3.10
C THR A 48 13.73 -17.83 3.59
N MET A 49 13.95 -16.93 4.55
CA MET A 49 12.91 -15.99 5.00
C MET A 49 12.67 -14.89 3.96
N LEU A 50 13.73 -14.37 3.34
CA LEU A 50 13.64 -13.34 2.30
C LEU A 50 12.97 -13.86 1.03
N ASP A 51 13.18 -15.13 0.67
CA ASP A 51 12.49 -15.76 -0.46
C ASP A 51 10.96 -15.83 -0.27
N LYS A 52 10.47 -15.64 0.97
CA LYS A 52 9.03 -15.56 1.31
C LYS A 52 8.56 -14.13 1.56
N LEU A 53 9.41 -13.13 1.38
CA LEU A 53 9.11 -11.75 1.70
C LEU A 53 8.77 -10.96 0.42
N VAL A 54 7.76 -10.10 0.53
CA VAL A 54 7.44 -9.09 -0.49
C VAL A 54 7.43 -7.72 0.19
N VAL A 55 8.07 -6.73 -0.44
CA VAL A 55 8.06 -5.36 0.08
C VAL A 55 7.04 -4.54 -0.69
N VAL A 56 6.05 -3.99 -0.01
CA VAL A 56 5.01 -3.15 -0.61
C VAL A 56 5.19 -1.70 -0.17
N LYS A 57 5.13 -0.76 -1.13
CA LYS A 57 5.15 0.68 -0.87
C LYS A 57 3.89 1.35 -1.40
N LEU A 58 3.31 2.21 -0.57
CA LEU A 58 2.12 2.97 -0.93
C LEU A 58 2.56 4.22 -1.68
N ASN A 59 2.29 4.25 -2.99
CA ASN A 59 2.78 5.27 -3.92
C ASN A 59 1.63 6.06 -4.58
N GLY A 60 0.45 6.07 -3.96
CA GLY A 60 -0.70 6.84 -4.42
C GLY A 60 -0.70 8.32 -4.00
N GLY A 61 0.26 8.74 -3.17
CA GLY A 61 0.32 10.10 -2.62
C GLY A 61 1.03 11.09 -3.56
N LEU A 62 0.43 12.26 -3.73
CA LEU A 62 1.03 13.38 -4.45
C LEU A 62 1.90 14.26 -3.54
N GLY A 63 2.86 14.94 -4.15
CA GLY A 63 3.76 15.91 -3.50
C GLY A 63 3.16 17.29 -3.21
N THR A 64 1.85 17.48 -3.42
CA THR A 64 1.20 18.80 -3.43
C THR A 64 1.35 19.58 -2.12
N SER A 65 1.33 18.90 -0.98
CA SER A 65 1.55 19.54 0.33
C SER A 65 2.97 20.12 0.49
N MET A 66 3.90 19.71 -0.36
CA MET A 66 5.30 20.18 -0.37
C MET A 66 5.59 21.08 -1.58
N GLY A 67 4.57 21.51 -2.31
CA GLY A 67 4.70 22.38 -3.48
C GLY A 67 5.26 21.69 -4.74
N CYS A 68 5.33 20.35 -4.75
CA CYS A 68 5.79 19.58 -5.90
C CYS A 68 4.61 18.99 -6.68
N HIS A 69 4.73 18.99 -8.01
CA HIS A 69 3.82 18.27 -8.90
C HIS A 69 4.34 16.84 -9.10
N GLY A 70 3.45 15.85 -9.05
CA GLY A 70 3.77 14.43 -9.26
C GLY A 70 3.84 13.58 -7.98
N PRO A 71 4.26 12.31 -8.11
CA PRO A 71 4.28 11.35 -7.01
C PRO A 71 5.27 11.76 -5.92
N LYS A 72 4.86 11.66 -4.66
CA LYS A 72 5.70 12.03 -3.51
C LYS A 72 7.01 11.22 -3.44
N SER A 73 7.01 10.00 -3.98
CA SER A 73 8.18 9.11 -4.00
C SER A 73 9.34 9.62 -4.85
N VAL A 74 9.08 10.54 -5.79
CA VAL A 74 10.04 11.09 -6.75
C VAL A 74 10.73 12.34 -6.22
N ILE A 75 10.33 12.81 -5.04
CA ILE A 75 10.86 14.04 -4.47
C ILE A 75 12.28 13.76 -3.94
N PRO A 76 13.27 14.58 -4.31
CA PRO A 76 14.64 14.42 -3.83
C PRO A 76 14.68 14.67 -2.30
N VAL A 77 15.38 13.79 -1.59
CA VAL A 77 15.47 13.78 -0.13
C VAL A 77 16.87 14.11 0.34
N ARG A 78 17.87 13.40 -0.20
CA ARG A 78 19.26 13.53 0.21
C ARG A 78 20.18 13.23 -0.95
N SER A 79 21.15 14.11 -1.19
CA SER A 79 22.16 13.91 -2.24
C SER A 79 21.52 13.63 -3.61
N ASP A 80 20.44 14.35 -3.92
CA ASP A 80 19.61 14.19 -5.13
C ASP A 80 18.94 12.82 -5.31
N LEU A 81 19.00 11.95 -4.29
CA LEU A 81 18.28 10.68 -4.27
C LEU A 81 16.84 10.88 -3.83
N THR A 82 15.92 10.29 -4.58
CA THR A 82 14.49 10.27 -4.27
C THR A 82 14.15 9.21 -3.23
N PHE A 83 12.96 9.27 -2.64
CA PHE A 83 12.49 8.18 -1.74
C PHE A 83 12.46 6.82 -2.44
N LEU A 84 12.09 6.81 -3.73
CA LEU A 84 12.07 5.60 -4.54
C LEU A 84 13.49 5.07 -4.76
N ASP A 85 14.45 5.95 -5.07
CA ASP A 85 15.86 5.56 -5.22
C ASP A 85 16.40 4.90 -3.95
N LEU A 86 16.14 5.50 -2.79
CA LEU A 86 16.59 4.96 -1.50
C LEU A 86 15.97 3.58 -1.22
N THR A 87 14.69 3.40 -1.55
CA THR A 87 14.00 2.11 -1.36
C THR A 87 14.58 1.04 -2.29
N VAL A 88 14.80 1.37 -3.55
CA VAL A 88 15.42 0.47 -4.54
C VAL A 88 16.83 0.09 -4.10
N GLN A 89 17.65 1.04 -3.66
CA GLN A 89 19.01 0.77 -3.16
C GLN A 89 19.01 -0.14 -1.93
N GLN A 90 18.08 0.06 -0.99
CA GLN A 90 17.96 -0.80 0.20
C GLN A 90 17.65 -2.25 -0.18
N ILE A 91 16.70 -2.47 -1.08
CA ILE A 91 16.30 -3.82 -1.50
C ILE A 91 17.38 -4.45 -2.40
N GLU A 92 18.01 -3.67 -3.27
CA GLU A 92 19.11 -4.15 -4.08
C GLU A 92 20.30 -4.58 -3.21
N HIS A 93 20.66 -3.79 -2.20
CA HIS A 93 21.70 -4.14 -1.24
C HIS A 93 21.35 -5.42 -0.46
N LEU A 94 20.08 -5.57 -0.05
CA LEU A 94 19.58 -6.77 0.60
C LEU A 94 19.71 -8.02 -0.31
N ASN A 95 19.27 -7.91 -1.55
CA ASN A 95 19.32 -8.99 -2.55
C ASN A 95 20.76 -9.38 -2.90
N LYS A 96 21.68 -8.41 -3.01
CA LYS A 96 23.11 -8.67 -3.25
C LYS A 96 23.79 -9.34 -2.05
N THR A 97 23.48 -8.89 -0.83
CA THR A 97 24.13 -9.38 0.40
C THR A 97 23.74 -10.81 0.74
N TYR A 98 22.46 -11.17 0.59
CA TYR A 98 21.93 -12.48 0.98
C TYR A 98 21.65 -13.43 -0.19
N ASP A 99 22.07 -13.04 -1.40
CA ASP A 99 21.79 -13.75 -2.65
C ASP A 99 20.29 -14.10 -2.82
N ALA A 100 19.42 -13.15 -2.47
CA ALA A 100 17.96 -13.27 -2.53
C ALA A 100 17.38 -12.50 -3.73
N ASN A 101 16.07 -12.65 -3.94
CA ASN A 101 15.30 -11.92 -4.95
C ASN A 101 13.99 -11.38 -4.37
N VAL A 102 14.09 -10.46 -3.42
CA VAL A 102 12.94 -9.79 -2.80
C VAL A 102 12.34 -8.80 -3.81
N PRO A 103 11.05 -8.94 -4.15
CA PRO A 103 10.35 -8.03 -5.05
C PRO A 103 9.84 -6.79 -4.32
N LEU A 104 9.86 -5.66 -5.02
CA LEU A 104 9.28 -4.40 -4.61
C LEU A 104 7.96 -4.19 -5.37
N VAL A 105 6.86 -4.03 -4.64
CA VAL A 105 5.54 -3.73 -5.21
C VAL A 105 5.16 -2.29 -4.88
N LEU A 106 4.90 -1.48 -5.90
CA LEU A 106 4.41 -0.12 -5.76
C LEU A 106 2.90 -0.10 -6.00
N MET A 107 2.15 0.30 -4.98
CA MET A 107 0.72 0.53 -5.09
C MET A 107 0.49 1.99 -5.50
N ASN A 108 0.24 2.20 -6.79
CA ASN A 108 0.04 3.52 -7.39
C ASN A 108 -1.43 3.97 -7.26
N SER A 109 -1.67 5.20 -7.68
CA SER A 109 -3.00 5.75 -7.92
C SER A 109 -3.12 6.17 -9.38
N PHE A 110 -4.34 6.42 -9.86
CA PHE A 110 -4.55 7.03 -11.17
C PHE A 110 -3.81 8.37 -11.35
N ASN A 111 -3.51 9.09 -10.25
CA ASN A 111 -2.72 10.33 -10.29
C ASN A 111 -1.21 10.12 -10.36
N THR A 112 -0.72 8.91 -10.07
CA THR A 112 0.72 8.65 -9.93
C THR A 112 1.23 7.53 -10.82
N ASP A 113 0.34 6.73 -11.41
CA ASP A 113 0.73 5.52 -12.14
C ASP A 113 1.55 5.85 -13.38
N GLU A 114 1.09 6.75 -14.25
CA GLU A 114 1.79 7.09 -15.50
C GLU A 114 3.20 7.64 -15.25
N ASP A 115 3.33 8.57 -14.31
CA ASP A 115 4.63 9.14 -13.92
C ASP A 115 5.55 8.07 -13.31
N THR A 116 4.99 7.18 -12.49
CA THR A 116 5.75 6.09 -11.87
C THR A 116 6.25 5.10 -12.94
N GLN A 117 5.45 4.76 -13.95
CA GLN A 117 5.87 3.87 -15.05
C GLN A 117 7.04 4.44 -15.85
N LYS A 118 7.06 5.76 -16.07
CA LYS A 118 8.17 6.44 -16.75
C LYS A 118 9.47 6.32 -15.95
N ILE A 119 9.37 6.45 -14.63
CA ILE A 119 10.52 6.49 -13.72
C ILE A 119 11.09 5.09 -13.45
N ILE A 120 10.24 4.06 -13.36
CA ILE A 120 10.70 2.69 -13.07
C ILE A 120 11.72 2.19 -14.11
N ARG A 121 11.64 2.67 -15.35
CA ARG A 121 12.60 2.32 -16.42
C ARG A 121 14.06 2.64 -16.03
N LYS A 122 14.29 3.64 -15.17
CA LYS A 122 15.61 3.98 -14.61
C LYS A 122 16.26 2.82 -13.87
N TYR A 123 15.45 1.93 -13.28
CA TYR A 123 15.92 0.81 -12.45
C TYR A 123 16.11 -0.49 -13.24
N THR A 124 15.99 -0.43 -14.57
CA THR A 124 16.29 -1.58 -15.43
C THR A 124 17.76 -1.98 -15.25
N GLY A 125 18.01 -3.22 -14.81
CA GLY A 125 19.36 -3.75 -14.56
C GLY A 125 19.78 -3.74 -13.09
N PHE A 126 18.99 -3.16 -12.19
CA PHE A 126 19.21 -3.32 -10.74
C PHE A 126 18.78 -4.72 -10.30
N ARG A 127 19.40 -5.25 -9.23
CA ARG A 127 19.03 -6.55 -8.64
C ARG A 127 17.75 -6.44 -7.79
N VAL A 128 16.66 -5.97 -8.39
CA VAL A 128 15.33 -5.90 -7.77
C VAL A 128 14.24 -6.04 -8.84
N GLN A 129 13.22 -6.82 -8.54
CA GLN A 129 12.02 -6.92 -9.38
C GLN A 129 10.99 -5.91 -8.88
N ILE A 130 10.63 -4.94 -9.73
CA ILE A 130 9.65 -3.91 -9.39
C ILE A 130 8.32 -4.24 -10.09
N HIS A 131 7.28 -4.42 -9.30
CA HIS A 131 5.91 -4.59 -9.76
C HIS A 131 5.09 -3.35 -9.40
N THR A 132 4.09 -3.05 -10.22
CA THR A 132 3.17 -1.94 -10.01
C THR A 132 1.74 -2.45 -10.12
N PHE A 133 0.86 -1.87 -9.33
CA PHE A 133 -0.58 -2.01 -9.53
C PHE A 133 -1.27 -0.73 -9.08
N ASN A 134 -2.39 -0.42 -9.72
CA ASN A 134 -3.17 0.76 -9.40
C ASN A 134 -4.23 0.40 -8.34
N GLN A 135 -4.41 1.27 -7.36
CA GLN A 135 -5.44 1.12 -6.34
C GLN A 135 -6.85 1.39 -6.90
N SER A 136 -7.89 0.97 -6.16
CA SER A 136 -9.27 1.20 -6.56
C SER A 136 -9.61 2.69 -6.62
N CYS A 137 -10.44 3.04 -7.60
CA CYS A 137 -10.96 4.38 -7.85
C CYS A 137 -12.49 4.36 -7.69
N PHE A 138 -13.03 5.18 -6.79
CA PHE A 138 -14.46 5.30 -6.54
C PHE A 138 -14.94 6.73 -6.72
N PRO A 139 -16.16 6.95 -7.22
CA PRO A 139 -16.69 8.30 -7.35
C PRO A 139 -16.91 8.91 -5.96
N ARG A 140 -16.60 10.20 -5.82
CA ARG A 140 -16.96 11.00 -4.66
C ARG A 140 -18.47 11.17 -4.62
N ILE A 141 -19.01 11.21 -3.41
CA ILE A 141 -20.42 11.51 -3.16
C ILE A 141 -20.53 12.96 -2.70
N SER A 142 -21.46 13.71 -3.29
CA SER A 142 -21.80 15.05 -2.81
C SER A 142 -22.48 14.95 -1.45
N ARG A 143 -22.06 15.78 -0.50
CA ARG A 143 -22.66 15.85 0.83
C ARG A 143 -24.12 16.31 0.79
N GLU A 144 -24.46 17.17 -0.16
CA GLU A 144 -25.80 17.78 -0.24
C GLU A 144 -26.81 16.84 -0.92
N SER A 145 -26.41 16.21 -2.04
CA SER A 145 -27.33 15.37 -2.82
C SER A 145 -27.25 13.89 -2.49
N PHE A 146 -26.20 13.42 -1.80
CA PHE A 146 -25.89 12.00 -1.60
C PHE A 146 -25.76 11.19 -2.92
N LEU A 147 -25.51 11.88 -4.03
CA LEU A 147 -25.29 11.27 -5.34
C LEU A 147 -23.81 11.35 -5.75
N PRO A 148 -23.34 10.44 -6.63
CA PRO A 148 -22.03 10.56 -7.27
C PRO A 148 -21.85 11.93 -7.92
N VAL A 149 -20.70 12.55 -7.68
CA VAL A 149 -20.29 13.81 -8.33
C VAL A 149 -19.89 13.55 -9.78
N ALA A 150 -19.25 12.40 -10.02
CA ALA A 150 -18.84 11.99 -11.36
C ALA A 150 -20.05 11.76 -12.26
N LYS A 151 -20.04 12.42 -13.44
CA LYS A 151 -21.09 12.29 -14.46
C LYS A 151 -20.80 11.17 -15.46
N ASP A 152 -19.52 10.87 -15.64
CA ASP A 152 -19.01 9.88 -16.58
C ASP A 152 -18.05 8.91 -15.87
N PHE A 153 -17.90 7.71 -16.39
CA PHE A 153 -16.97 6.68 -15.88
C PHE A 153 -15.50 6.96 -16.23
N ASP A 154 -15.24 7.99 -17.01
CA ASP A 154 -13.91 8.37 -17.45
C ASP A 154 -13.21 9.21 -16.37
N VAL A 155 -12.30 8.57 -15.63
CA VAL A 155 -11.58 9.18 -14.51
C VAL A 155 -10.68 10.32 -14.99
N GLU A 156 -10.13 10.24 -16.20
CA GLU A 156 -9.20 11.24 -16.72
C GLU A 156 -9.89 12.58 -17.00
N LYS A 157 -11.19 12.55 -17.32
CA LYS A 157 -11.98 13.77 -17.58
C LYS A 157 -12.26 14.58 -16.33
N ASP A 158 -12.39 13.92 -15.17
CA ASP A 158 -12.72 14.56 -13.90
C ASP A 158 -12.09 13.82 -12.72
N ILE A 159 -10.76 13.91 -12.63
CA ILE A 159 -9.95 13.29 -11.58
C ILE A 159 -10.44 13.67 -10.16
N ASP A 160 -10.90 14.91 -9.98
CA ASP A 160 -11.33 15.43 -8.69
C ASP A 160 -12.67 14.87 -8.23
N ALA A 161 -13.49 14.37 -9.16
CA ALA A 161 -14.72 13.65 -8.83
C ALA A 161 -14.48 12.24 -8.29
N TYR A 162 -13.23 11.78 -8.19
CA TYR A 162 -12.89 10.44 -7.71
C TYR A 162 -12.04 10.46 -6.42
N VAL A 163 -12.10 9.35 -5.68
CA VAL A 163 -11.37 9.10 -4.45
C VAL A 163 -10.85 7.67 -4.43
N PHE A 164 -9.76 7.44 -3.69
CA PHE A 164 -9.15 6.13 -3.56
C PHE A 164 -9.42 5.49 -2.20
N ARG A 165 -9.38 4.15 -2.14
CA ARG A 165 -9.44 3.40 -0.88
C ARG A 165 -8.43 2.25 -0.85
N PHE A 166 -7.60 2.25 0.19
CA PHE A 166 -6.43 1.38 0.36
C PHE A 166 -6.75 -0.13 0.44
N PHE A 167 -7.69 -0.50 1.30
CA PHE A 167 -7.71 -1.87 1.83
C PHE A 167 -8.22 -2.94 0.83
N PHE A 168 -9.01 -2.55 -0.16
CA PHE A 168 -9.70 -3.51 -1.03
C PHE A 168 -8.95 -3.89 -2.31
N CYS A 169 -8.05 -3.03 -2.80
CA CYS A 169 -7.36 -3.29 -4.07
C CYS A 169 -6.14 -4.19 -3.94
N PHE A 170 -5.67 -4.40 -2.70
CA PHE A 170 -4.46 -5.15 -2.43
C PHE A 170 -4.56 -6.63 -2.86
N PHE A 171 -5.68 -7.30 -2.57
CA PHE A 171 -5.86 -8.72 -2.94
C PHE A 171 -5.97 -8.94 -4.46
N GLU A 172 -6.67 -8.06 -5.18
CA GLU A 172 -6.76 -8.13 -6.65
C GLU A 172 -5.44 -7.78 -7.31
N GLY A 173 -4.78 -6.72 -6.84
CA GLY A 173 -3.46 -6.31 -7.31
C GLY A 173 -2.43 -7.43 -7.14
N MET A 174 -2.42 -8.11 -5.99
CA MET A 174 -1.51 -9.24 -5.74
C MET A 174 -1.79 -10.47 -6.60
N SER A 175 -3.07 -10.72 -6.94
CA SER A 175 -3.43 -11.78 -7.89
C SER A 175 -2.95 -11.44 -9.30
N LEU A 176 -3.05 -10.18 -9.71
CA LEU A 176 -2.61 -9.70 -11.03
C LEU A 176 -1.09 -9.76 -11.20
N VAL A 177 -0.33 -9.57 -10.12
CA VAL A 177 1.14 -9.65 -10.16
C VAL A 177 1.69 -11.06 -9.90
N ASN A 178 0.85 -12.11 -9.87
CA ASN A 178 1.24 -13.51 -9.61
C ASN A 178 2.05 -13.72 -8.29
N LEU A 179 1.96 -12.77 -7.35
CA LEU A 179 2.65 -12.82 -6.05
C LEU A 179 1.81 -13.45 -4.94
N PHE A 180 0.64 -13.99 -5.28
CA PHE A 180 -0.30 -14.57 -4.32
C PHE A 180 0.29 -15.73 -3.51
N PHE A 181 1.28 -16.44 -4.06
CA PHE A 181 1.94 -17.58 -3.40
C PHE A 181 2.95 -17.21 -2.31
N PHE A 182 3.30 -15.93 -2.16
CA PHE A 182 4.41 -15.51 -1.30
C PHE A 182 4.00 -14.71 -0.06
N PHE A 183 2.71 -14.58 0.26
CA PHE A 183 2.31 -13.63 1.29
C PHE A 183 1.91 -14.27 2.63
N LEU A 184 2.78 -14.09 3.62
CA LEU A 184 2.41 -13.89 5.01
C LEU A 184 2.47 -12.38 5.29
N ILE A 185 1.34 -11.79 5.63
CA ILE A 185 1.17 -10.35 5.86
C ILE A 185 1.91 -9.92 7.14
N SER A 186 2.98 -9.12 7.06
CA SER A 186 3.49 -8.31 8.18
C SER A 186 2.66 -7.03 8.40
N ALA A 187 1.35 -7.19 8.34
CA ALA A 187 0.30 -6.23 8.72
C ALA A 187 -0.88 -6.95 9.42
N LEU A 188 -0.75 -8.26 9.71
CA LEU A 188 -1.66 -9.05 10.56
C LEU A 188 -1.05 -9.30 11.94
N GLN A 189 -0.57 -8.23 12.57
CA GLN A 189 -0.42 -8.16 14.04
C GLN A 189 -1.36 -7.13 14.67
N LEU A 190 -2.36 -6.65 13.90
CA LEU A 190 -3.37 -5.71 14.41
C LEU A 190 -4.83 -6.07 14.13
N VAL A 191 -5.16 -7.16 13.40
CA VAL A 191 -6.58 -7.47 13.09
C VAL A 191 -7.01 -8.95 13.15
N SER A 192 -6.14 -9.96 13.37
CA SER A 192 -6.60 -11.39 13.31
C SER A 192 -6.37 -12.27 14.54
N THR A 193 -6.43 -11.73 15.76
CA THR A 193 -6.68 -12.56 16.95
C THR A 193 -8.10 -12.40 17.52
N TRP A 194 -9.05 -11.88 16.72
CA TRP A 194 -10.48 -11.99 16.99
C TRP A 194 -11.06 -13.21 16.27
N SER A 195 -10.81 -14.39 16.84
CA SER A 195 -11.68 -15.57 16.73
C SER A 195 -11.31 -16.54 17.85
N ARG A 196 -11.78 -16.20 19.05
CA ARG A 196 -12.41 -17.09 20.03
C ARG A 196 -12.99 -16.23 21.15
#